data_AF-A0A1S2YRM4-F1
#
_entry.id   AF-A0A1S2YRM4-F1
#
_cell.length_a   1.000
_cell.length_b   1.000
_cell.length_c   1.000
_cell.angle_alpha   90.00
_cell.angle_beta   90.00
_cell.angle_gamma   90.00
#
_symmetry.space_group_name_H-M   'P 1'
#
loop_
_entity.id
_entity.type
_entity.pdbx_description
1 polymer ?
#
loop_
_entity_poly.entity_id
_entity_poly.type
_entity_poly.pdbx_seq_one_letter_code
_entity_poly.pdbx_strand_id
1 'polypeptide(L)'
;MVVLFNFQFSRWTFYKHLTPRKSITLCQYKSTSNFSHFVTVTFRQKIQINLYVDTLLQWNKRMNLTAVKEVNEVMERHVEDSLAILPPLSDSHRSHCSTSIDKLKLVDIGTRAGLPGVILAIARPDWDINLLESMNKLCVFVVGVIGSSNIQMLRGRAQSLGENLCFREKFDIPVARAVAETRILGRSYES
;
A
#
# COMPACT_ATOMS: atom_id res chain seq x y z
N MET A 1 4.72 -21.75 1.19
CA MET A 1 3.25 -21.74 1.37
C MET A 1 2.79 -20.30 1.51
N VAL A 2 2.08 -19.78 0.50
CA VAL A 2 1.44 -18.45 0.56
C VAL A 2 0.07 -18.65 1.19
N VAL A 3 -0.21 -17.97 2.30
CA VAL A 3 -1.51 -18.09 2.99
C VAL A 3 -2.38 -16.89 2.65
N LEU A 4 -3.52 -17.14 2.01
CA LEU A 4 -4.58 -16.16 1.78
C LEU A 4 -5.37 -15.98 3.07
N PHE A 5 -5.33 -14.79 3.66
CA PHE A 5 -6.19 -14.47 4.80
C PHE A 5 -7.42 -13.70 4.31
N ASN A 6 -8.57 -14.36 4.29
CA ASN A 6 -9.86 -13.68 4.37
C ASN A 6 -10.06 -13.28 5.84
N PHE A 7 -9.82 -12.02 6.16
CA PHE A 7 -9.85 -11.54 7.54
C PHE A 7 -11.29 -11.49 8.07
N GLN A 8 -11.65 -12.45 8.91
CA GLN A 8 -12.74 -12.33 9.88
C GLN A 8 -12.11 -12.15 11.28
N PHE A 9 -11.41 -11.04 11.49
CA PHE A 9 -10.92 -10.68 12.82
C PHE A 9 -12.02 -9.94 13.59
N SER A 10 -12.15 -10.25 14.89
CA SER A 10 -13.01 -9.51 15.82
C SER A 10 -12.62 -8.02 15.81
N ARG A 11 -13.50 -7.16 15.29
CA ARG A 11 -13.38 -5.69 15.36
C ARG A 11 -13.09 -5.20 16.79
N TRP A 12 -13.54 -5.93 17.80
CA TRP A 12 -13.59 -5.50 19.19
C TRP A 12 -12.25 -5.48 19.91
N THR A 13 -11.34 -6.39 19.58
CA THR A 13 -10.00 -6.45 20.21
C THR A 13 -9.11 -5.30 19.75
N PHE A 14 -9.42 -4.73 18.59
CA PHE A 14 -8.64 -3.70 17.90
C PHE A 14 -8.90 -2.28 18.43
N TYR A 15 -10.16 -1.96 18.75
CA TYR A 15 -10.53 -0.63 19.25
C TYR A 15 -10.01 -0.31 20.66
N LYS A 16 -9.66 -1.31 21.48
CA LYS A 16 -9.17 -1.07 22.85
C LYS A 16 -7.83 -0.33 22.92
N HIS A 17 -7.02 -0.39 21.85
CA HIS A 17 -5.74 0.31 21.78
C HIS A 17 -5.77 1.57 20.90
N LEU A 18 -6.88 1.84 20.22
CA LEU A 18 -7.16 3.13 19.62
C LEU A 18 -7.63 4.05 20.76
N THR A 19 -6.81 5.04 21.10
CA THR A 19 -7.21 6.07 22.06
C THR A 19 -8.54 6.70 21.62
N PRO A 20 -9.48 6.98 22.56
CA PRO A 20 -10.76 7.58 22.20
C PRO A 20 -10.51 8.89 21.45
N ARG A 21 -11.20 9.07 20.32
CA ARG A 21 -11.12 10.27 19.48
C ARG A 21 -11.24 11.53 20.35
N LYS A 22 -10.17 12.31 20.44
CA LYS A 22 -10.33 13.77 20.29
C LYS A 22 -10.61 13.99 18.80
N SER A 23 -11.56 14.87 18.49
CA SER A 23 -12.09 15.23 17.16
C SER A 23 -11.14 14.93 16.00
N ILE A 24 -11.67 14.43 14.86
CA ILE A 24 -10.92 14.26 13.59
C ILE A 24 -10.20 15.59 13.30
N THR A 25 -8.97 15.70 13.76
CA THR A 25 -8.11 16.82 13.47
C THR A 25 -7.32 16.27 12.31
N LEU A 26 -7.63 16.71 11.09
CA LEU A 26 -6.79 16.37 9.94
C LEU A 26 -5.35 16.63 10.36
N CYS A 27 -4.47 15.64 10.17
CA CYS A 27 -3.07 15.78 10.50
C CYS A 27 -2.56 17.08 9.86
N GLN A 28 -2.13 18.02 10.70
CA GLN A 28 -1.68 19.32 10.22
C GLN A 28 -0.25 19.17 9.70
N TYR A 29 -0.12 18.98 8.39
CA TYR A 29 1.16 19.10 7.70
C TYR A 29 1.32 20.52 7.16
N LYS A 30 2.55 21.04 7.14
CA LYS A 30 2.83 22.33 6.51
C LYS A 30 2.50 22.17 5.03
N SER A 31 1.67 23.07 4.49
CA SER A 31 1.41 23.15 3.05
C SER A 31 2.68 23.64 2.34
N THR A 32 3.70 22.78 2.28
CA THR A 32 4.88 23.00 1.46
C THR A 32 4.47 22.80 0.00
N SER A 33 4.98 23.65 -0.88
CA SER A 33 4.64 23.76 -2.30
C SER A 33 4.92 22.52 -3.18
N ASN A 34 5.24 21.35 -2.60
CA ASN A 34 5.74 20.17 -3.30
C ASN A 34 4.75 18.99 -3.39
N PHE A 35 3.51 19.12 -2.91
CA PHE A 35 2.51 18.04 -2.92
C PHE A 35 1.65 18.02 -4.20
N SER A 36 2.30 17.91 -5.36
CA SER A 36 1.64 17.98 -6.67
C SER A 36 0.57 16.90 -6.87
N HIS A 37 0.83 15.66 -6.47
CA HIS A 37 -0.09 14.54 -6.66
C HIS A 37 -1.11 14.42 -5.53
N PHE A 38 -0.73 14.70 -4.28
CA PHE A 38 -1.70 14.68 -3.19
C PHE A 38 -2.81 15.73 -3.35
N VAL A 39 -2.53 16.87 -4.01
CA VAL A 39 -3.57 17.87 -4.29
C VAL A 39 -4.68 17.33 -5.19
N THR A 40 -4.36 16.45 -6.13
CA THR A 40 -5.31 15.94 -7.15
C THR A 40 -6.25 14.85 -6.63
N VAL A 41 -5.95 14.22 -5.48
CA VAL A 41 -6.82 13.19 -4.90
C VAL A 41 -8.09 13.79 -4.29
N THR A 42 -9.17 13.02 -4.29
CA THR A 42 -10.49 13.45 -3.81
C THR A 42 -10.50 13.72 -2.30
N PHE A 43 -11.49 14.48 -1.82
CA PHE A 43 -11.64 14.76 -0.39
C PHE A 43 -11.71 13.48 0.47
N ARG A 44 -12.44 12.47 0.01
CA ARG A 44 -12.53 11.16 0.69
C ARG A 44 -11.16 10.48 0.78
N GLN A 45 -10.40 10.49 -0.31
CA GLN A 45 -9.05 9.93 -0.35
C GLN A 45 -8.10 10.67 0.58
N LYS A 46 -8.19 12.02 0.66
CA LYS A 46 -7.41 12.82 1.62
C LYS A 46 -7.71 12.41 3.07
N ILE A 47 -8.97 12.18 3.42
CA ILE A 47 -9.35 11.67 4.75
C ILE A 47 -8.72 10.30 5.01
N GLN A 48 -8.82 9.37 4.06
CA GLN A 48 -8.25 8.03 4.19
C GLN A 48 -6.72 8.05 4.33
N ILE A 49 -6.04 8.91 3.56
CA ILE A 49 -4.59 9.07 3.63
C ILE A 49 -4.18 9.68 4.98
N ASN A 50 -4.86 10.71 5.46
CA ASN A 50 -4.56 11.29 6.77
C ASN A 50 -4.75 10.25 7.89
N LEU A 51 -5.83 9.48 7.84
CA LEU A 51 -6.09 8.39 8.77
C LEU A 51 -4.99 7.32 8.72
N TYR A 52 -4.52 6.97 7.52
CA TYR A 52 -3.37 6.09 7.31
C TYR A 52 -2.12 6.66 7.98
N VAL A 53 -1.78 7.93 7.73
CA VAL A 53 -0.58 8.59 8.27
C VAL A 53 -0.61 8.65 9.79
N ASP A 54 -1.73 9.04 10.39
CA ASP A 54 -1.92 9.06 11.84
C ASP A 54 -1.69 7.67 12.45
N THR A 55 -2.31 6.66 11.84
CA THR A 55 -2.19 5.27 12.31
C THR A 55 -0.75 4.78 12.16
N LEU A 56 -0.10 5.06 11.03
CA LEU A 56 1.28 4.72 10.79
C LEU A 56 2.18 5.32 11.87
N LEU A 57 2.08 6.63 12.13
CA LEU A 57 2.92 7.33 13.12
C LEU A 57 2.67 6.81 14.54
N GLN A 58 1.42 6.55 14.90
CA GLN A 58 1.07 5.99 16.21
C GLN A 58 1.75 4.64 16.45
N TRP A 59 1.68 3.74 15.47
CA TRP A 59 2.26 2.41 15.58
C TRP A 59 3.76 2.37 15.34
N ASN A 60 4.30 3.34 14.58
CA ASN A 60 5.74 3.46 14.37
C ASN A 60 6.49 3.65 15.69
N LYS A 61 5.90 4.36 16.65
CA LYS A 61 6.43 4.52 18.02
C LYS A 61 6.64 3.20 18.78
N ARG A 62 5.91 2.14 18.40
CA ARG A 62 5.96 0.83 19.07
C ARG A 62 6.76 -0.20 18.29
N MET A 63 6.77 -0.11 16.96
CA MET A 63 7.22 -1.22 16.10
C MET A 63 8.27 -0.84 15.06
N ASN A 64 8.67 0.44 14.95
CA ASN A 64 9.68 0.91 14.00
C ASN A 64 9.40 0.45 12.55
N LEU A 65 8.18 0.72 12.09
CA LEU A 65 7.66 0.39 10.77
C LEU A 65 8.41 1.12 9.65
N THR A 66 8.74 2.40 9.88
CA THR A 66 9.51 3.27 8.98
C THR A 66 10.51 4.12 9.77
N ALA A 67 11.63 4.47 9.13
CA ALA A 67 12.62 5.37 9.71
C ALA A 67 12.08 6.80 9.91
N VAL A 68 11.07 7.18 9.11
CA VAL A 68 10.44 8.50 9.12
C VAL A 68 9.47 8.61 10.30
N LYS A 69 9.59 9.67 11.10
CA LYS A 69 8.80 9.87 12.33
C LYS A 69 7.94 11.12 12.34
N GLU A 70 8.16 12.03 11.39
CA GLU A 70 7.47 13.30 11.30
C GLU A 70 6.42 13.29 10.20
N VAL A 71 5.26 13.90 10.45
CA VAL A 71 4.13 13.93 9.51
C VAL A 71 4.51 14.49 8.13
N ASN A 72 5.24 15.61 8.10
CA ASN A 72 5.62 16.25 6.83
C ASN A 72 6.51 15.33 5.99
N GLU A 73 7.45 14.64 6.63
CA GLU A 73 8.32 13.69 5.94
C GLU A 73 7.55 12.44 5.48
N VAL A 74 6.54 11.97 6.23
CA VAL A 74 5.69 10.85 5.77
C VAL A 74 4.90 11.29 4.54
N MET A 75 4.33 12.50 4.57
CA MET A 75 3.59 13.04 3.43
C MET A 75 4.47 13.15 2.18
N GLU A 76 5.70 13.64 2.31
CA GLU A 76 6.61 13.81 1.18
C GLU A 76 7.21 12.48 0.71
N ARG A 77 7.86 11.74 1.62
CA ARG A 77 8.68 10.58 1.24
C ARG A 77 7.88 9.29 1.07
N HIS A 78 6.62 9.27 1.48
CA HIS A 78 5.79 8.06 1.42
C HIS A 78 4.51 8.31 0.64
N VAL A 79 3.73 9.35 0.98
CA VAL A 79 2.45 9.59 0.30
C VAL A 79 2.68 10.13 -1.10
N GLU A 80 3.35 11.27 -1.24
CA GLU A 80 3.61 11.90 -2.53
C GLU A 80 4.43 10.97 -3.44
N ASP A 81 5.50 10.37 -2.91
CA ASP A 81 6.33 9.36 -3.61
C ASP A 81 5.48 8.19 -4.15
N SER A 82 4.52 7.68 -3.37
CA SER A 82 3.63 6.60 -3.85
C SER A 82 2.66 7.07 -4.93
N LEU A 83 2.12 8.28 -4.81
CA LEU A 83 1.17 8.84 -5.78
C LEU A 83 1.85 9.21 -7.10
N ALA A 84 3.12 9.62 -7.06
CA ALA A 84 3.91 9.97 -8.25
C ALA A 84 4.15 8.77 -9.19
N ILE A 85 3.92 7.55 -8.73
CA ILE A 85 4.03 6.33 -9.54
C ILE A 85 2.81 6.16 -10.48
N LEU A 86 1.66 6.78 -10.17
CA LEU A 86 0.42 6.58 -10.94
C LEU A 86 0.48 7.08 -12.39
N PRO A 87 1.00 8.29 -12.70
CA PRO A 87 1.13 8.74 -14.08
C PRO A 87 1.98 7.81 -14.95
N PRO A 88 3.24 7.48 -14.60
CA PRO A 88 4.08 6.63 -15.46
C PRO A 88 3.54 5.20 -15.60
N LEU A 89 2.90 4.64 -14.55
CA LEU A 89 2.19 3.36 -14.68
C LEU A 89 1.06 3.44 -15.71
N SER A 90 0.34 4.57 -15.72
CA SER A 90 -0.78 4.75 -16.63
C SER A 90 -0.34 4.90 -18.07
N ASP A 91 0.73 5.64 -18.30
CA ASP A 91 1.28 5.85 -19.64
C ASP A 91 1.89 4.57 -20.20
N SER A 92 2.62 3.82 -19.38
CA SER A 92 3.20 2.52 -19.76
C SER A 92 2.11 1.51 -20.12
N HIS A 93 1.06 1.38 -19.30
CA HIS A 93 -0.04 0.45 -19.58
C HIS A 93 -0.79 0.82 -20.87
N ARG A 94 -1.08 2.11 -21.11
CA ARG A 94 -1.72 2.56 -22.35
C ARG A 94 -0.87 2.28 -23.59
N SER A 95 0.46 2.34 -23.47
CA SER A 95 1.38 2.15 -24.58
C SER A 95 1.61 0.68 -24.94
N HIS A 96 1.50 -0.23 -23.96
CA HIS A 96 1.82 -1.65 -24.15
C HIS A 96 0.61 -2.60 -24.08
N CYS A 97 -0.54 -2.14 -23.59
CA CYS A 97 -1.73 -2.97 -23.43
C CYS A 97 -2.96 -2.29 -24.03
N SER A 98 -3.77 -3.03 -24.79
CA SER A 98 -5.07 -2.56 -25.32
C SER A 98 -6.22 -2.66 -24.30
N THR A 99 -5.95 -3.13 -23.09
CA THR A 99 -6.94 -3.31 -22.02
C THR A 99 -7.14 -2.04 -21.20
N SER A 100 -8.31 -1.90 -20.57
CA SER A 100 -8.60 -0.76 -19.69
C SER A 100 -7.71 -0.77 -18.43
N ILE A 101 -7.25 0.41 -18.02
CA ILE A 101 -6.51 0.65 -16.78
C ILE A 101 -7.42 0.76 -15.55
N ASP A 102 -8.74 0.74 -15.74
CA ASP A 102 -9.69 1.00 -14.66
C ASP A 102 -9.70 -0.14 -13.64
N LYS A 103 -9.37 -1.36 -14.05
CA LYS A 103 -9.36 -2.53 -13.17
C LYS A 103 -8.11 -3.37 -13.36
N LEU A 104 -7.13 -3.16 -12.48
CA LEU A 104 -5.85 -3.83 -12.50
C LEU A 104 -5.58 -4.58 -11.20
N LYS A 105 -4.88 -5.71 -11.31
CA LYS A 105 -4.35 -6.49 -10.20
C LYS A 105 -2.91 -6.10 -9.94
N LEU A 106 -2.67 -5.42 -8.83
CA LEU A 106 -1.34 -5.00 -8.41
C LEU A 106 -0.83 -5.88 -7.27
N VAL A 107 0.45 -6.24 -7.27
CA VAL A 107 1.12 -6.84 -6.12
C VAL A 107 2.23 -5.94 -5.60
N ASP A 108 2.17 -5.57 -4.33
CA ASP A 108 3.21 -4.81 -3.61
C ASP A 108 4.09 -5.78 -2.82
N ILE A 109 5.30 -6.03 -3.31
CA ILE A 109 6.24 -7.01 -2.78
C ILE A 109 7.13 -6.35 -1.73
N GLY A 110 7.04 -6.86 -0.50
CA GLY A 110 7.79 -6.30 0.64
C GLY A 110 7.14 -5.04 1.20
N THR A 111 5.81 -5.00 1.21
CA THR A 111 5.00 -3.80 1.53
C THR A 111 5.28 -3.18 2.92
N ARG A 112 5.81 -3.98 3.87
CA ARG A 112 6.13 -3.61 5.27
C ARG A 112 5.01 -2.81 5.95
N ALA A 113 5.09 -1.48 5.91
CA ALA A 113 4.15 -0.55 6.49
C ALA A 113 2.85 -0.38 5.67
N GLY A 114 2.72 -1.11 4.55
CA GLY A 114 1.66 -0.93 3.57
C GLY A 114 2.05 0.03 2.43
N LEU A 115 3.34 0.25 2.18
CA LEU A 115 3.82 1.23 1.20
C LEU A 115 4.53 0.54 0.04
N PRO A 116 4.27 0.96 -1.21
CA PRO A 116 3.33 2.01 -1.62
C PRO A 116 1.86 1.55 -1.70
N GLY A 117 1.59 0.25 -1.56
CA GLY A 117 0.32 -0.36 -1.97
C GLY A 117 -0.95 0.20 -1.31
N VAL A 118 -0.92 0.58 -0.03
CA VAL A 118 -2.09 1.16 0.65
C VAL A 118 -2.44 2.54 0.09
N ILE A 119 -1.45 3.37 -0.23
CA ILE A 119 -1.68 4.67 -0.86
C ILE A 119 -2.27 4.49 -2.26
N LEU A 120 -1.74 3.53 -3.03
CA LEU A 120 -2.27 3.17 -4.34
C LEU A 120 -3.70 2.65 -4.26
N ALA A 121 -4.02 1.82 -3.26
CA ALA A 121 -5.38 1.30 -3.04
C ALA A 121 -6.38 2.42 -2.74
N ILE A 122 -5.96 3.45 -1.98
CA ILE A 122 -6.80 4.62 -1.72
C ILE A 122 -6.98 5.44 -3.01
N ALA A 123 -5.91 5.69 -3.75
CA ALA A 123 -5.93 6.50 -4.97
C ALA A 123 -6.68 5.83 -6.13
N ARG A 124 -6.65 4.50 -6.21
CA ARG A 124 -7.29 3.67 -7.24
C ARG A 124 -8.18 2.61 -6.58
N PRO A 125 -9.39 2.99 -6.14
CA PRO A 125 -10.30 2.07 -5.45
C PRO A 125 -10.78 0.90 -6.33
N ASP A 126 -10.69 1.05 -7.65
CA ASP A 126 -11.08 0.03 -8.63
C ASP A 126 -10.00 -1.02 -8.90
N TRP A 127 -8.79 -0.84 -8.35
CA TRP A 127 -7.68 -1.79 -8.47
C TRP A 127 -7.71 -2.83 -7.35
N ASP A 128 -7.42 -4.08 -7.69
CA ASP A 128 -7.24 -5.19 -6.76
C ASP A 128 -5.79 -5.20 -6.25
N ILE A 129 -5.56 -4.67 -5.04
CA ILE A 129 -4.22 -4.51 -4.47
C ILE A 129 -3.88 -5.67 -3.55
N ASN A 130 -2.79 -6.37 -3.88
CA ASN A 130 -2.27 -7.49 -3.11
C ASN A 130 -0.97 -7.08 -2.41
N LEU A 131 -1.00 -6.99 -1.08
CA LEU A 131 0.16 -6.62 -0.29
C LEU A 131 0.88 -7.90 0.14
N LEU A 132 2.06 -8.17 -0.41
CA LEU A 132 2.86 -9.33 -0.07
C LEU A 132 3.92 -8.98 0.96
N GLU A 133 3.95 -9.73 2.06
CA GLU A 133 5.03 -9.61 3.03
C GLU A 133 5.38 -10.93 3.75
N SER A 134 6.67 -11.05 4.04
CA SER A 134 7.27 -12.24 4.64
C SER A 134 7.20 -12.25 6.18
N MET A 135 7.27 -11.08 6.83
CA MET A 135 7.28 -10.98 8.29
C MET A 135 5.87 -10.84 8.90
N ASN A 136 5.73 -11.34 10.14
CA ASN A 136 4.51 -11.23 10.95
C ASN A 136 4.25 -9.84 11.55
N LYS A 137 5.15 -8.87 11.33
CA LYS A 137 5.03 -7.50 11.88
C LYS A 137 4.22 -6.59 10.98
N LEU A 138 3.22 -7.16 10.34
CA LEU A 138 2.51 -6.50 9.27
C LEU A 138 1.54 -5.45 9.81
N CYS A 139 1.42 -4.35 9.06
CA CYS A 139 0.41 -3.31 9.12
C CYS A 139 -1.04 -3.80 8.91
N VAL A 140 -1.43 -4.99 9.42
CA VAL A 140 -2.84 -5.42 9.48
C VAL A 140 -3.66 -4.32 10.16
N PHE A 141 -3.05 -3.68 11.16
CA PHE A 141 -3.63 -2.57 11.88
C PHE A 141 -3.81 -1.30 11.04
N VAL A 142 -2.90 -0.97 10.13
CA VAL A 142 -3.05 0.22 9.27
C VAL A 142 -4.13 -0.03 8.21
N VAL A 143 -4.12 -1.20 7.57
CA VAL A 143 -5.13 -1.56 6.56
C VAL A 143 -6.53 -1.63 7.18
N GLY A 144 -6.67 -2.23 8.37
CA GLY A 144 -7.96 -2.39 9.05
C GLY A 144 -8.64 -1.07 9.43
N VAL A 145 -7.88 0.02 9.60
CA VAL A 145 -8.43 1.34 9.97
C VAL A 145 -8.97 2.11 8.75
N ILE A 146 -8.42 1.88 7.56
CA ILE A 146 -8.75 2.64 6.34
C ILE A 146 -10.05 2.15 5.70
N GLY A 147 -10.43 0.89 5.96
CA GLY A 147 -11.68 0.31 5.47
C GLY A 147 -11.72 0.08 3.97
N SER A 148 -10.57 0.01 3.30
CA SER A 148 -10.47 -0.30 1.88
C SER A 148 -10.79 -1.78 1.62
N SER A 149 -11.82 -2.05 0.81
CA SER A 149 -12.24 -3.41 0.43
C SER A 149 -11.40 -4.01 -0.70
N ASN A 150 -10.61 -3.20 -1.38
CA ASN A 150 -9.80 -3.57 -2.54
C ASN A 150 -8.36 -3.96 -2.17
N ILE A 151 -8.10 -4.26 -0.89
CA ILE A 151 -6.79 -4.69 -0.39
C ILE A 151 -6.88 -6.13 0.08
N GLN A 152 -6.00 -6.98 -0.44
CA GLN A 152 -5.78 -8.35 0.02
C GLN A 152 -4.38 -8.50 0.60
N MET A 153 -4.29 -9.12 1.78
CA MET A 153 -3.02 -9.44 2.41
C MET A 153 -2.53 -10.83 2.01
N LEU A 154 -1.33 -10.89 1.45
CA LEU A 154 -0.63 -12.13 1.13
C LEU A 154 0.57 -12.29 2.06
N ARG A 155 0.62 -13.41 2.78
CA ARG A 155 1.76 -13.73 3.63
C ARG A 155 2.66 -14.74 2.94
N GLY A 156 3.91 -14.37 2.70
CA GLY A 156 4.88 -15.21 2.01
C GLY A 156 6.11 -14.44 1.56
N ARG A 157 7.11 -15.17 1.06
CA ARG A 157 8.25 -14.57 0.36
C ARG A 157 7.92 -14.42 -1.13
N ALA A 158 8.55 -13.47 -1.79
CA ALA A 158 8.37 -13.22 -3.23
C ALA A 158 8.56 -14.48 -4.08
N GLN A 159 9.62 -15.27 -3.81
CA GLN A 159 9.91 -16.50 -4.55
C GLN A 159 8.76 -17.52 -4.45
N SER A 160 8.23 -17.71 -3.23
CA SER A 160 7.12 -18.64 -3.01
C SER A 160 5.82 -18.21 -3.69
N LEU A 161 5.66 -16.91 -3.97
CA LEU A 161 4.53 -16.39 -4.75
C LEU A 161 4.71 -16.72 -6.25
N GLY A 162 5.92 -16.52 -6.79
CA GLY A 162 6.23 -16.81 -8.19
C GLY A 162 6.20 -18.29 -8.55
N GLU A 163 6.51 -19.17 -7.60
CA GLU A 163 6.42 -20.63 -7.77
C GLU A 163 4.98 -21.17 -7.65
N ASN A 164 4.08 -20.40 -7.03
CA ASN A 164 2.72 -20.83 -6.81
C ASN A 164 1.86 -20.55 -8.04
N LEU A 165 1.36 -21.61 -8.69
CA LEU A 165 0.51 -21.55 -9.88
C LEU A 165 -0.76 -20.68 -9.70
N CYS A 166 -1.25 -20.52 -8.47
CA CYS A 166 -2.40 -19.66 -8.18
C CYS A 166 -2.08 -18.16 -8.30
N PHE A 167 -0.80 -17.77 -8.26
CA PHE A 167 -0.36 -16.37 -8.24
C PHE A 167 0.63 -16.03 -9.36
N ARG A 168 1.32 -17.02 -9.93
CA ARG A 168 2.22 -16.85 -11.07
C ARG A 168 1.46 -16.21 -12.24
N GLU A 169 2.01 -15.11 -12.75
CA GLU A 169 1.48 -14.38 -13.92
C GLU A 169 0.00 -13.96 -13.76
N LYS A 170 -0.45 -13.75 -12.51
CA LYS A 170 -1.83 -13.31 -12.20
C LYS A 170 -1.96 -11.82 -11.88
N PHE A 171 -0.85 -11.09 -11.87
CA PHE A 171 -0.80 -9.66 -11.57
C PHE A 171 -0.41 -8.89 -12.82
N ASP A 172 -1.10 -7.78 -13.06
CA ASP A 172 -0.81 -6.86 -14.16
C ASP A 172 0.39 -5.97 -13.81
N ILE A 173 0.53 -5.60 -12.53
CA ILE A 173 1.56 -4.67 -12.07
C ILE A 173 2.23 -5.20 -10.79
N PRO A 174 3.52 -5.59 -10.85
CA PRO A 174 4.33 -5.74 -9.64
C PRO A 174 4.98 -4.41 -9.24
N VAL A 175 4.90 -4.07 -7.95
CA VAL A 175 5.59 -2.94 -7.34
C VAL A 175 6.43 -3.44 -6.17
N ALA A 176 7.57 -2.83 -5.94
CA ALA A 176 8.41 -3.10 -4.78
C ALA A 176 9.12 -1.82 -4.36
N ARG A 177 9.23 -1.58 -3.05
CA ARG A 177 10.00 -0.46 -2.50
C ARG A 177 11.07 -0.96 -1.54
N ALA A 178 12.30 -0.50 -1.74
CA ALA A 178 13.45 -0.84 -0.91
C ALA A 178 13.75 -2.35 -0.81
N VAL A 179 13.72 -3.05 -1.94
CA VAL A 179 14.20 -4.44 -2.06
C VAL A 179 15.61 -4.42 -2.65
N ALA A 180 16.56 -5.10 -2.01
CA ALA A 180 17.89 -5.32 -2.57
C ALA A 180 17.76 -6.01 -3.94
N GLU A 181 18.50 -5.52 -4.94
CA GLU A 181 18.51 -5.91 -6.36
C GLU A 181 17.35 -6.80 -6.87
N THR A 182 16.51 -6.20 -7.73
CA THR A 182 15.40 -6.78 -8.51
C THR A 182 15.83 -7.87 -9.51
N ARG A 183 16.64 -8.85 -9.11
CA ARG A 183 17.11 -9.95 -9.98
C ARG A 183 16.13 -11.13 -10.03
N ILE A 184 15.07 -11.11 -9.23
CA ILE A 184 14.21 -12.28 -8.97
C ILE A 184 12.88 -12.23 -9.76
N LEU A 185 12.49 -11.09 -10.33
CA LEU A 185 11.17 -10.94 -10.96
C LEU A 185 11.10 -11.21 -12.48
N GLY A 186 12.24 -11.42 -13.14
CA GLY A 186 12.36 -11.35 -14.61
C GLY A 186 12.73 -12.65 -15.32
N ARG A 187 12.43 -13.84 -14.79
CA ARG A 187 12.65 -15.09 -15.54
C ARG A 187 11.33 -15.71 -15.98
N SER A 188 10.74 -15.18 -17.04
CA SER A 188 9.79 -15.88 -17.93
C SER A 188 9.52 -15.03 -19.19
N TYR A 189 10.56 -14.73 -19.98
CA TYR A 189 10.44 -14.30 -21.39
C TYR A 189 11.69 -14.78 -22.14
N GLU A 190 11.88 -16.09 -22.20
CA GLU A 190 12.82 -16.74 -23.11
C GLU A 190 12.48 -18.23 -23.15
N SER A 191 11.54 -18.59 -24.02
CA SER A 191 11.37 -19.89 -24.70
C SER A 191 10.38 -19.71 -25.84
#